data_AF-A0A7W1M2P2-F1
#
_entry.id   AF-A0A7W1M2P2-F1
#
_cell.length_a   1.000
_cell.length_b   1.000
_cell.length_c   1.000
_cell.angle_alpha   90.00
_cell.angle_beta   90.00
_cell.angle_gamma   90.00
#
_symmetry.space_group_name_H-M   'P 1'
#
loop_
_entity.id
_entity.type
_entity.pdbx_description
1 polymer ?
#
loop_
_entity_poly.entity_id
_entity_poly.type
_entity_poly.pdbx_seq_one_letter_code
_entity_poly.pdbx_strand_id
1 'polypeptide(L)' 'MSSTIYRPGQTVPRSGIYNVADVSGTYMGRQVTGEAGRTFEPTRHGTREYGYMLFRETTHMGA' A
#
# COMPACT_ATOMS: atom_id res chain seq x y z
N MET A 1 12.52 11.75 -0.37
CA MET A 1 11.29 11.12 -0.93
C MET A 1 10.37 10.83 0.24
N SER A 2 9.28 11.58 0.40
CA SER A 2 8.30 11.32 1.47
C SER A 2 7.45 10.12 1.06
N SER A 3 7.68 8.96 1.66
CA SER A 3 6.84 7.79 1.44
C SER A 3 5.50 8.01 2.14
N THR A 4 4.45 8.30 1.39
CA THR A 4 3.10 8.45 1.94
C THR A 4 2.59 7.09 2.40
N ILE A 5 2.07 7.02 3.63
CA ILE A 5 1.41 5.83 4.18
C ILE A 5 -0.09 5.96 3.94
N TYR A 6 -0.65 5.05 3.15
CA TYR A 6 -2.08 4.92 2.89
C TYR A 6 -2.74 4.00 3.91
N ARG A 7 -3.98 4.32 4.29
CA ARG A 7 -4.75 3.58 5.29
C ARG A 7 -5.60 2.48 4.68
N PRO A 8 -5.90 1.43 5.45
CA PRO A 8 -7.06 0.61 5.17
C PRO A 8 -8.31 1.46 4.90
N GLY A 9 -9.07 1.11 3.87
CA GLY A 9 -10.26 1.84 3.44
C GLY A 9 -10.00 3.08 2.58
N GLN A 10 -8.77 3.61 2.50
CA GLN A 10 -8.47 4.66 1.52
C GLN A 10 -8.44 4.10 0.10
N THR A 11 -8.80 4.94 -0.87
CA THR A 11 -8.66 4.62 -2.29
C THR A 11 -7.18 4.54 -2.67
N VAL A 12 -6.84 3.47 -3.39
CA VAL A 12 -5.52 3.26 -3.98
C VAL A 12 -5.32 4.30 -5.07
N PRO A 13 -4.29 5.16 -4.97
CA PRO A 13 -4.09 6.22 -5.96
C PRO A 13 -3.44 5.72 -7.25
N ARG A 14 -2.65 4.64 -7.19
CA ARG A 14 -1.88 4.11 -8.33
C ARG A 14 -1.84 2.59 -8.27
N SER A 15 -1.96 1.93 -9.42
CA SER A 15 -1.81 0.47 -9.47
C SER A 15 -0.36 0.08 -9.21
N GLY A 16 -0.11 -0.94 -8.40
CA GLY A 16 1.25 -1.32 -8.04
C GLY A 16 1.36 -2.27 -6.85
N ILE A 17 2.59 -2.52 -6.44
CA ILE A 17 2.93 -3.24 -5.22
C ILE A 17 3.11 -2.24 -4.08
N TYR A 18 2.40 -2.49 -2.99
CA TYR A 18 2.47 -1.72 -1.76
C TYR A 18 3.07 -2.57 -0.65
N ASN A 19 4.07 -2.00 0.03
CA ASN A 19 4.63 -2.54 1.25
C ASN A 19 3.66 -2.26 2.40
N VAL A 20 3.31 -3.28 3.17
CA VAL A 20 2.65 -3.08 4.46
C VAL A 20 3.68 -2.51 5.43
N ALA A 21 3.33 -1.39 6.05
CA ALA A 21 4.22 -0.63 6.90
C ALA A 21 3.59 -0.31 8.26
N ASP A 22 4.43 -0.11 9.26
CA ASP A 22 4.04 0.42 10.58
C ASP A 22 3.84 1.95 10.54
N VAL A 23 3.58 2.54 11.71
CA VAL A 23 3.39 4.00 11.87
C VAL A 23 4.61 4.84 11.49
N SER A 24 5.79 4.23 11.58
CA SER A 24 7.06 4.85 11.23
C SER A 24 7.41 4.68 9.75
N GLY A 25 6.58 3.96 8.97
CA GLY A 25 6.86 3.62 7.58
C GLY A 25 7.82 2.43 7.42
N THR A 26 8.07 1.66 8.49
CA THR A 26 8.93 0.47 8.44
C THR A 26 8.19 -0.67 7.75
N TYR A 27 8.84 -1.30 6.77
CA TYR A 27 8.29 -2.47 6.10
C TYR A 27 8.12 -3.66 7.07
N MET A 28 6.91 -4.23 7.10
CA MET A 28 6.53 -5.32 8.00
C MET A 28 6.66 -6.72 7.38
N GLY A 29 7.39 -6.87 6.26
CA GLY A 29 7.62 -8.18 5.64
C GLY A 29 6.47 -8.68 4.75
N ARG A 30 5.44 -7.85 4.50
CA ARG A 30 4.27 -8.22 3.68
C ARG A 30 4.01 -7.21 2.57
N GLN A 31 3.78 -7.70 1.36
CA GLN A 31 3.39 -6.89 0.21
C GLN A 31 1.96 -7.20 -0.21
N VAL A 32 1.28 -6.21 -0.76
CA VAL A 32 -0.04 -6.35 -1.37
C VAL A 32 -0.06 -5.66 -2.72
N THR A 33 -0.91 -6.16 -3.62
CA THR A 33 -1.20 -5.48 -4.88
C THR A 33 -2.32 -4.48 -4.64
N GLY A 34 -2.05 -3.20 -4.92
CA GLY A 34 -3.06 -2.15 -4.99
C GLY A 34 -3.48 -1.94 -6.44
N GLU A 35 -4.78 -1.87 -6.67
CA GLU A 35 -5.35 -1.50 -7.98
C GLU A 35 -5.96 -0.11 -7.88
N ALA A 36 -5.56 0.81 -8.77
CA ALA A 36 -6.04 2.19 -8.74
C ALA A 36 -7.57 2.25 -8.75
N GLY A 37 -8.14 3.08 -7.87
CA GLY A 37 -9.60 3.23 -7.73
C GLY A 37 -10.25 2.21 -6.80
N ARG A 38 -9.58 1.10 -6.44
CA ARG A 38 -10.04 0.21 -5.35
C ARG A 38 -9.66 0.77 -4.00
N THR A 39 -10.16 0.19 -2.92
CA THR A 39 -9.76 0.53 -1.54
C THR A 39 -8.70 -0.42 -1.03
N PHE A 40 -7.80 0.06 -0.18
CA PHE A 40 -6.88 -0.80 0.55
C PHE A 40 -7.64 -1.69 1.53
N GLU A 41 -7.37 -3.00 1.49
CA GLU A 41 -7.96 -3.95 2.42
C GLU A 41 -7.53 -3.69 3.88
N PRO A 42 -8.29 -4.17 4.88
CA PRO A 42 -7.83 -4.23 6.26
C PRO A 42 -6.48 -4.94 6.39
N THR A 43 -5.63 -4.42 7.27
CA THR A 43 -4.39 -5.08 7.65
C THR A 43 -4.69 -6.37 8.42
N ARG A 44 -3.88 -7.42 8.23
CA ARG A 44 -4.11 -8.75 8.83
C ARG A 44 -3.62 -8.83 10.27
N HIS A 45 -2.63 -8.01 10.65
CA HIS A 45 -1.96 -8.07 11.95
C HIS A 45 -2.23 -6.86 12.87
N GLY A 46 -3.45 -6.30 12.86
CA GLY A 46 -3.89 -5.32 13.85
C GLY A 46 -2.89 -4.18 14.09
N THR A 47 -2.63 -3.84 15.35
CA THR A 47 -1.88 -2.63 15.80
C THR A 47 -0.44 -2.49 15.28
N ARG A 48 0.16 -3.54 14.71
CA ARG A 48 1.52 -3.47 14.13
C ARG A 48 1.52 -3.02 12.66
N GLU A 49 0.48 -3.36 11.92
CA GLU A 49 0.33 -2.97 10.51
C GLU A 49 -0.52 -1.70 10.43
N TYR A 50 0.12 -0.57 10.14
CA TYR A 50 -0.50 0.75 10.18
C TYR A 50 -1.08 1.19 8.85
N GLY A 51 -0.48 0.74 7.75
CA GLY A 51 -0.91 1.08 6.41
C GLY A 51 -0.03 0.51 5.31
N TYR A 52 -0.11 1.15 4.15
CA TYR A 52 0.45 0.70 2.89
C TYR A 52 1.31 1.80 2.28
N MET A 53 2.53 1.48 1.85
CA MET A 53 3.40 2.41 1.15
C MET A 53 3.67 1.91 -0.26
N LEU A 54 3.55 2.79 -1.26
CA LEU A 54 3.85 2.41 -2.63
C LEU A 54 5.33 2.02 -2.73
N PHE A 55 5.60 0.78 -3.12
CA PHE A 55 6.94 0.26 -3.31
C PHE A 55 7.32 0.26 -4.79
N ARG A 56 6.42 -0.25 -5.63
CA ARG A 56 6.61 -0.30 -7.08
C ARG A 56 5.30 0.02 -7.77
N GLU A 57 5.30 1.08 -8.57
CA GLU A 57 4.17 1.38 -9.45
C GLU A 57 4.17 0.40 -10.63
N THR A 58 3.00 -0.11 -10.96
CA THR A 58 2.76 -0.87 -12.18
C THR A 58 2.05 0.05 -13.16
N THR A 59 2.78 0.54 -14.14
CA THR A 59 2.17 1.21 -15.29
C THR A 59 1.68 0.12 -16.23
N HIS A 60 0.36 -0.02 -16.39
CA HIS A 60 -0.17 -0.74 -17.53
C HIS A 60 0.21 0.08 -18.78
N MET A 61 1.29 -0.28 -19.45
CA MET A 61 1.51 0.17 -20.82
C MET A 61 0.42 -0.48 -21.65
N GLY A 62 -0.57 0.31 -22.04
CA GLY A 62 -1.63 -0.12 -22.94
C GLY A 62 -1.02 -0.66 -24.24
N ALA A 63 -1.60 -1.76 -24.73
CA ALA A 63 -1.39 -2.28 -26.06
C ALA A 63 -1.97 -1.34 -27.12
#